data_AF-A0A2H5ZVF2-F1
#
_entry.id   AF-A0A2H5ZVF2-F1
#
_cell.length_a   1.000
_cell.length_b   1.000
_cell.length_c   1.000
_cell.angle_alpha   90.00
_cell.angle_beta   90.00
_cell.angle_gamma   90.00
#
_symmetry.space_group_name_H-M   'P 1'
#
loop_
_entity.id
_entity.type
_entity.pdbx_description
1 polymer ?
#
loop_
_entity_poly.entity_id
_entity_poly.type
_entity_poly.pdbx_seq_one_letter_code
_entity_poly.pdbx_strand_id
1 'polypeptide(L)'
;MTRFLPYGLRPMTATMVQVHRELEESSRVCGAGFVRTFRQVLLPLLRPGFLAGWAILFTIYIREFSTSVFLYTPRAEPVGPLLYHLWQDAQPGRMAALGVVVSAVCVVVVALARRWVGEGAR
;
A
#
# COMPACT_ATOMS: atom_id res chain seq x y z
N MET A 1 -11.04 -1.95 9.06
CA MET A 1 -10.28 -0.71 8.79
C MET A 1 -9.29 -0.37 9.90
N THR A 2 -9.70 -0.22 11.17
CA THR A 2 -8.79 0.14 12.29
C THR A 2 -7.66 -0.87 12.53
N ARG A 3 -7.93 -2.17 12.30
CA ARG A 3 -6.96 -3.26 12.51
C ARG A 3 -5.72 -3.19 11.61
N PHE A 4 -5.83 -2.66 10.39
CA PHE A 4 -4.72 -2.63 9.44
C PHE A 4 -3.99 -1.27 9.39
N LEU A 5 -4.57 -0.24 9.99
CA LEU A 5 -3.98 1.09 10.12
C LEU A 5 -2.52 1.10 10.60
N PRO A 6 -2.11 0.38 11.67
CA PRO A 6 -0.73 0.44 12.14
C PRO A 6 0.29 -0.10 11.14
N TYR A 7 -0.11 -0.98 10.22
CA TYR A 7 0.78 -1.52 9.19
C TYR A 7 1.12 -0.48 8.12
N GLY A 8 0.16 0.36 7.74
CA GLY A 8 0.38 1.47 6.81
C GLY A 8 1.11 2.65 7.44
N LEU A 9 0.85 2.92 8.74
CA LEU A 9 1.47 4.03 9.45
C LEU A 9 2.96 3.84 9.72
N ARG A 10 3.41 2.61 10.02
CA ARG A 10 4.83 2.31 10.30
C ARG A 10 5.81 2.87 9.27
N PRO A 11 5.68 2.59 7.96
CA PRO A 11 6.60 3.16 6.97
C PRO A 11 6.45 4.67 6.83
N MET A 12 5.24 5.23 7.00
CA MET A 12 5.04 6.68 6.98
C MET A 12 5.75 7.37 8.13
N THR A 13 5.63 6.86 9.35
CA THR A 13 6.32 7.41 10.52
C THR A 13 7.84 7.27 10.41
N ALA A 14 8.32 6.16 9.85
CA ALA A 14 9.75 5.97 9.61
C ALA A 14 10.33 7.04 8.66
N THR A 15 9.61 7.37 7.58
CA THR A 15 10.01 8.43 6.66
C THR A 15 9.88 9.83 7.30
N MET A 16 8.85 10.07 8.10
CA MET A 16 8.71 11.35 8.82
C MET A 16 9.88 11.61 9.79
N VAL A 17 10.35 10.58 10.51
CA VAL A 17 11.48 10.71 11.44
C VAL A 17 12.80 11.00 10.70
N GLN A 18 12.92 10.59 9.43
CA GLN A 18 14.11 10.88 8.62
C GLN A 18 14.15 12.31 8.07
N VAL A 19 13.00 13.00 7.99
CA VAL A 19 12.92 14.39 7.51
C VAL A 19 13.41 15.33 8.61
N HIS A 20 14.54 16.00 8.37
CA HIS A 20 15.11 16.94 9.31
C HIS A 20 14.37 18.27 9.28
N ARG A 21 14.12 18.85 10.46
CA ARG A 21 13.40 20.12 10.62
C ARG A 21 14.08 21.32 9.96
N GLU A 22 15.40 21.25 9.78
CA GLU A 22 16.21 22.25 9.06
C GLU A 22 15.74 22.47 7.60
N LEU A 23 15.15 21.45 6.96
CA LEU A 23 14.60 21.56 5.60
C LEU A 23 13.35 22.47 5.55
N GLU A 24 12.59 22.50 6.64
CA GLU A 24 11.44 23.39 6.76
C GLU A 24 11.88 24.81 7.10
N GLU A 25 12.85 24.95 8.01
CA GLU A 25 13.40 26.23 8.45
C GLU A 25 14.12 26.96 7.29
N SER A 26 14.92 26.24 6.49
CA SER A 26 15.55 26.79 5.29
C SER A 26 14.53 27.26 4.24
N SER A 27 13.45 26.51 4.03
CA SER A 27 12.36 26.93 3.14
C SER A 27 11.70 28.24 3.61
N ARG A 28 11.50 28.41 4.91
CA ARG A 28 10.95 29.64 5.50
C ARG A 28 11.93 30.82 5.38
N VAL A 29 13.23 30.60 5.58
CA VAL A 29 14.27 31.63 5.38
C VAL A 29 14.30 32.10 3.91
N CYS A 30 14.07 31.21 2.96
CA CYS A 30 13.92 31.53 1.54
C CYS A 30 12.58 32.24 1.18
N GLY A 31 11.77 32.64 2.17
CA GLY A 31 10.51 33.36 1.96
C GLY A 31 9.33 32.48 1.53
N ALA A 32 9.44 31.16 1.62
CA ALA A 32 8.30 30.27 1.32
C ALA A 32 7.33 30.20 2.51
N GLY A 33 6.03 30.30 2.23
CA GLY A 33 4.97 30.05 3.22
C GLY A 33 4.69 28.56 3.41
N PHE A 34 3.96 28.23 4.48
CA PHE A 34 3.66 26.84 4.90
C PHE A 34 3.18 25.91 3.77
N VAL A 35 2.21 26.35 2.96
CA VAL A 35 1.65 25.53 1.86
C VAL A 35 2.69 25.23 0.80
N ARG A 36 3.59 26.19 0.52
CA ARG A 36 4.66 26.03 -0.47
C ARG A 36 5.72 25.07 0.04
N THR A 37 6.16 25.23 1.28
CA THR A 37 7.10 24.31 1.95
C THR A 37 6.54 22.89 2.02
N PHE A 38 5.26 22.75 2.37
CA PHE A 38 4.61 21.43 2.42
C PHE A 38 4.60 20.74 1.04
N ARG A 39 4.15 21.42 -0.02
CA ARG A 39 4.03 20.79 -1.35
C ARG A 39 5.37 20.59 -2.06
N GLN A 40 6.33 21.49 -1.86
CA GLN A 40 7.61 21.50 -2.60
C GLN A 40 8.74 20.79 -1.86
N VAL A 41 8.69 20.71 -0.52
CA VAL A 41 9.75 20.10 0.30
C VAL A 41 9.23 18.85 1.00
N LEU A 42 8.22 18.99 1.86
CA LEU A 42 7.77 17.87 2.70
C LEU A 42 7.11 16.74 1.89
N LEU A 43 6.15 17.05 1.02
CA LEU A 43 5.42 16.06 0.24
C LEU A 43 6.33 15.15 -0.63
N PRO A 44 7.31 15.69 -1.41
CA PRO A 44 8.23 14.84 -2.16
C PRO A 44 9.24 14.08 -1.29
N LEU A 45 9.49 14.50 -0.05
CA LEU A 45 10.31 13.73 0.90
C LEU A 45 9.51 12.62 1.59
N LEU A 46 8.21 12.84 1.80
CA LEU A 46 7.30 11.87 2.41
C LEU A 46 6.78 10.82 1.41
N ARG A 47 6.77 11.12 0.11
CA ARG A 47 6.28 10.23 -0.96
C ARG A 47 6.77 8.76 -0.85
N PRO A 48 8.05 8.44 -0.56
CA PRO A 48 8.47 7.03 -0.46
C PRO A 48 7.79 6.29 0.71
N GLY A 49 7.61 6.97 1.85
CA GLY A 49 6.93 6.40 3.02
C GLY A 49 5.45 6.13 2.77
N PHE A 50 4.79 7.06 2.06
CA PHE A 50 3.39 6.89 1.65
C PHE A 50 3.21 5.73 0.67
N LEU A 51 4.07 5.62 -0.35
CA LEU A 51 4.03 4.52 -1.32
C LEU A 51 4.29 3.17 -0.66
N ALA A 52 5.24 3.09 0.26
CA ALA A 52 5.54 1.88 1.02
C ALA A 52 4.35 1.45 1.89
N GLY A 53 3.74 2.38 2.63
CA GLY A 53 2.54 2.12 3.44
C GLY A 53 1.35 1.68 2.59
N TRP A 54 1.14 2.34 1.45
CA TRP A 54 0.09 1.98 0.50
C TRP A 54 0.27 0.56 -0.05
N ALA A 55 1.47 0.18 -0.47
CA ALA A 55 1.75 -1.16 -1.01
C ALA A 55 1.52 -2.28 0.03
N ILE A 56 1.91 -2.04 1.28
CA ILE A 56 1.64 -2.97 2.39
C ILE A 56 0.14 -3.13 2.60
N LEU A 57 -0.60 -2.02 2.70
CA LEU A 57 -2.05 -2.06 2.87
C LEU A 57 -2.75 -2.74 1.70
N PHE A 58 -2.35 -2.45 0.46
CA PHE A 58 -2.88 -3.11 -0.73
C PHE A 58 -2.74 -4.62 -0.66
N THR A 59 -1.54 -5.11 -0.29
CA THR A 59 -1.25 -6.54 -0.17
C THR A 59 -2.05 -7.23 0.94
N ILE A 60 -2.42 -6.48 1.99
CA ILE A 60 -3.29 -6.97 3.05
C ILE A 60 -4.73 -7.03 2.56
N TYR A 61 -5.25 -5.95 1.99
CA TYR A 61 -6.65 -5.84 1.58
C TYR A 61 -7.01 -6.77 0.42
N ILE A 62 -6.11 -6.99 -0.54
CA ILE A 62 -6.38 -7.89 -1.68
C ILE A 62 -6.55 -9.36 -1.24
N ARG A 63 -6.03 -9.74 -0.08
CA ARG A 63 -6.14 -11.09 0.51
C ARG A 63 -7.17 -11.15 1.64
N GLU A 64 -7.90 -10.08 1.88
CA GLU A 64 -8.82 -10.00 3.01
C GLU A 64 -10.10 -10.79 2.70
N PHE A 65 -10.19 -11.98 3.29
CA PHE A 65 -11.35 -12.87 3.18
C PHE A 65 -12.43 -12.54 4.23
N SER A 66 -12.01 -12.30 5.47
CA SER A 66 -12.90 -12.29 6.63
C SER A 66 -13.97 -11.21 6.56
N THR A 67 -13.66 -10.02 6.08
CA THR A 67 -14.68 -8.97 5.87
C THR A 67 -15.51 -9.22 4.61
N SER A 68 -14.88 -9.82 3.60
CA SER A 68 -15.45 -10.00 2.27
C SER A 68 -16.57 -11.04 2.25
N VAL A 69 -16.42 -12.13 3.01
CA VAL A 69 -17.44 -13.19 3.11
C VAL A 69 -18.75 -12.71 3.73
N PHE A 70 -18.72 -11.73 4.64
CA PHE A 70 -19.93 -11.18 5.26
C PHE A 70 -20.65 -10.14 4.40
N LEU A 71 -19.95 -9.51 3.45
CA LEU A 71 -20.48 -8.41 2.64
C LEU A 71 -20.73 -8.78 1.17
N TYR A 72 -20.25 -9.93 0.68
CA TYR A 72 -20.36 -10.22 -0.75
C TYR A 72 -21.79 -10.61 -1.16
N THR A 73 -22.15 -10.20 -2.37
CA THR A 73 -23.40 -10.52 -3.06
C THR A 73 -23.04 -11.25 -4.36
N PRO A 74 -23.86 -12.20 -4.89
CA PRO A 74 -23.51 -13.02 -6.06
C PRO A 74 -23.15 -12.27 -7.35
N ARG A 75 -23.39 -10.94 -7.42
CA ARG A 75 -23.05 -10.11 -8.58
C ARG A 75 -21.59 -9.65 -8.63
N ALA A 76 -20.87 -9.68 -7.51
CA ALA A 76 -19.48 -9.24 -7.43
C ALA A 76 -18.73 -10.15 -6.47
N GLU A 77 -18.23 -11.27 -7.00
CA GLU A 77 -17.51 -12.26 -6.20
C GLU A 77 -16.06 -11.81 -5.96
N PRO A 78 -15.67 -11.56 -4.71
CA PRO A 78 -14.31 -11.19 -4.37
C PRO A 78 -13.38 -12.41 -4.51
N VAL A 79 -12.09 -12.14 -4.72
CA VAL A 79 -11.05 -13.17 -4.87
C VAL A 79 -11.05 -14.17 -3.69
N GLY A 80 -11.33 -13.68 -2.47
CA GLY A 80 -11.39 -14.51 -1.27
C GLY A 80 -12.48 -15.59 -1.33
N PRO A 81 -13.77 -15.23 -1.39
CA PRO A 81 -14.86 -16.18 -1.57
C PRO A 81 -14.69 -17.11 -2.77
N LEU A 82 -14.19 -16.61 -3.92
CA LEU A 82 -13.96 -17.43 -5.09
C LEU A 82 -12.96 -18.58 -4.85
N LEU A 83 -11.87 -18.32 -4.11
CA LEU A 83 -10.93 -19.37 -3.71
C LEU A 83 -11.58 -20.44 -2.82
N TYR A 84 -12.49 -20.01 -1.94
CA TYR A 84 -13.22 -20.90 -1.05
C TYR A 84 -14.23 -21.76 -1.82
N HIS A 85 -14.95 -21.19 -2.77
CA HIS A 85 -15.87 -21.93 -3.64
C HIS A 85 -15.13 -22.97 -4.49
N LEU A 86 -14.01 -22.60 -5.10
CA LEU A 86 -13.18 -23.54 -5.87
C LEU A 86 -12.61 -24.69 -5.03
N TRP A 87 -12.39 -24.44 -3.73
CA TRP A 87 -12.02 -25.48 -2.78
C TRP A 87 -13.19 -26.43 -2.50
N GLN A 88 -14.40 -25.89 -2.28
CA GLN A 88 -15.60 -26.70 -2.05
C GLN A 88 -15.99 -27.54 -3.28
N ASP A 89 -15.79 -27.00 -4.48
CA ASP A 89 -16.05 -27.69 -5.75
C ASP A 89 -15.01 -28.76 -6.11
N ALA A 90 -14.02 -29.01 -5.23
CA ALA A 90 -12.93 -29.95 -5.44
C ALA A 90 -12.16 -29.72 -6.76
N GLN A 91 -11.95 -28.45 -7.13
CA GLN A 91 -11.21 -28.03 -8.33
C GLN A 91 -9.83 -27.42 -7.97
N PRO A 92 -8.88 -28.21 -7.45
CA PRO A 92 -7.60 -27.69 -6.95
C PRO A 92 -6.76 -27.03 -8.05
N GLY A 93 -6.89 -27.47 -9.31
CA GLY A 93 -6.16 -26.88 -10.43
C GLY A 93 -6.53 -25.41 -10.70
N ARG A 94 -7.83 -25.09 -10.66
CA ARG A 94 -8.30 -23.70 -10.86
C ARG A 94 -7.99 -22.83 -9.65
N MET A 95 -8.13 -23.37 -8.44
CA MET A 95 -7.75 -22.69 -7.20
C MET A 95 -6.26 -22.30 -7.21
N ALA A 96 -5.38 -23.24 -7.58
CA ALA A 96 -3.94 -23.00 -7.66
C ALA A 96 -3.59 -21.94 -8.72
N ALA A 97 -4.21 -22.00 -9.90
CA ALA A 97 -4.01 -21.01 -10.95
C ALA A 97 -4.40 -19.60 -10.49
N LEU A 98 -5.55 -19.45 -9.83
CA LEU A 98 -6.00 -18.17 -9.28
C LEU A 98 -5.04 -17.65 -8.19
N GLY A 99 -4.59 -18.53 -7.29
CA GLY A 99 -3.61 -18.19 -6.25
C GLY A 99 -2.28 -17.69 -6.81
N VAL A 100 -1.80 -18.31 -7.89
CA VAL A 100 -0.59 -17.87 -8.62
C VAL A 100 -0.79 -16.50 -9.24
N VAL A 101 -1.93 -16.25 -9.89
CA VAL A 101 -2.25 -14.92 -10.47
C VAL A 101 -2.28 -13.84 -9.40
N VAL A 102 -2.96 -14.08 -8.27
CA VAL A 102 -3.04 -13.11 -7.17
C VAL A 102 -1.65 -12.85 -6.56
N SER A 103 -0.84 -13.90 -6.43
CA SER A 103 0.54 -13.77 -5.94
C SER A 103 1.40 -12.98 -6.92
N ALA A 104 1.28 -13.22 -8.22
CA ALA A 104 1.98 -12.46 -9.26
C ALA A 104 1.60 -10.97 -9.24
N VAL A 105 0.30 -10.65 -9.09
CA VAL A 105 -0.18 -9.27 -8.93
C VAL A 105 0.44 -8.60 -7.71
N CYS A 106 0.46 -9.28 -6.56
CA CYS A 106 1.11 -8.76 -5.35
C CYS A 106 2.60 -8.47 -5.57
N VAL A 107 3.32 -9.40 -6.21
CA VAL A 107 4.75 -9.24 -6.52
C VAL A 107 4.98 -8.05 -7.45
N VAL A 108 4.16 -7.91 -8.50
CA VAL A 108 4.26 -6.77 -9.44
C VAL A 108 4.02 -5.45 -8.71
N VAL A 109 2.98 -5.35 -7.88
CA VAL A 109 2.68 -4.11 -7.13
C VAL A 109 3.82 -3.76 -6.18
N VAL A 110 4.36 -4.74 -5.45
CA VAL A 110 5.49 -4.50 -4.55
C VAL A 110 6.77 -4.15 -5.32
N ALA A 111 7.04 -4.80 -6.45
CA ALA A 111 8.19 -4.50 -7.29
C ALA A 111 8.11 -3.08 -7.87
N LEU A 112 6.93 -2.65 -8.33
CA LEU A 112 6.68 -1.29 -8.77
C LEU A 112 6.88 -0.31 -7.60
N ALA A 113 6.25 -0.55 -6.44
CA ALA A 113 6.44 0.31 -5.28
C ALA A 113 7.93 0.45 -4.89
N ARG A 114 8.70 -0.64 -4.93
CA ARG A 114 10.15 -0.62 -4.67
C ARG A 114 10.93 0.19 -5.70
N ARG A 115 10.61 0.07 -6.99
CA ARG A 115 11.27 0.85 -8.05
C ARG A 115 11.07 2.36 -7.84
N TRP A 116 9.85 2.78 -7.55
CA TRP A 116 9.50 4.18 -7.36
C TRP A 116 10.09 4.76 -6.06
N VAL A 117 10.24 3.94 -5.02
CA VAL A 117 10.94 4.32 -3.78
C VAL A 117 12.46 4.42 -4.01
N GLY A 118 13.05 3.49 -4.77
CA GLY A 118 14.50 3.48 -5.05
C GLY A 118 14.97 4.62 -5.95
N GLU A 119 14.11 5.13 -6.83
CA GLU A 119 14.37 6.31 -7.65
C GLU A 119 14.31 7.63 -6.87
N GLY A 120 13.62 7.65 -5.72
CA GLY A 120 13.52 8.84 -4.86
C GLY A 120 14.67 9.02 -3.85
N ALA A 121 15.59 8.04 -3.77
CA ALA A 121 16.73 8.02 -2.85
C ALA A 121 18.08 8.28 -3.55
N ARG A 122 18.06 8.66 -4.84
CA ARG A 122 19.21 9.18 -5.60
C ARG A 122 19.01 10.66 -5.85
#